data_AF-S2JPK8-F1
#
_entry.id   AF-S2JPK8-F1
#
_cell.length_a   1.000
_cell.length_b   1.000
_cell.length_c   1.000
_cell.angle_alpha   90.00
_cell.angle_beta   90.00
_cell.angle_gamma   90.00
#
_symmetry.space_group_name_H-M   'P 1'
#
loop_
_entity.id
_entity.type
_entity.pdbx_description
1 polymer ?
#
loop_
_entity_poly.entity_id
_entity_poly.type
_entity_poly.pdbx_seq_one_letter_code
_entity_poly.pdbx_strand_id
1 'polypeptide(L)'
;MSTPLLSSNTAQTLGAAASNMASEARFSFLQRFREQRLANIRPLGDFFDKNRISFTTNFHTISQRWNYNLQYFSANYLVIILLLGVYAIITSWWLVFTIAFLFGGFFLISRLDGPLTIGGAALSPSTLYASYAGISLLLLLFSGATGAIFWIIGAAAIIILGHAAILEPGLEGDFSADGQV
;
A
#
# COMPACT_ATOMS: atom_id res chain seq x y z
N MET A 1 -49.03 -11.56 3.29
CA MET A 1 -47.90 -12.35 3.84
C MET A 1 -46.92 -12.60 2.70
N SER A 2 -45.82 -11.86 2.66
CA SER A 2 -44.81 -11.97 1.61
C SER A 2 -43.68 -12.88 2.12
N THR A 3 -43.57 -14.07 1.57
CA THR A 3 -42.50 -15.02 1.86
C THR A 3 -41.17 -14.52 1.30
N PRO A 4 -40.06 -14.50 2.06
CA PRO A 4 -38.74 -14.20 1.49
C PRO A 4 -38.28 -15.38 0.61
N LEU A 5 -37.97 -15.10 -0.67
CA LEU A 5 -37.59 -16.10 -1.70
C LEU A 5 -36.11 -16.52 -1.66
N LEU A 6 -35.39 -16.29 -0.57
CA LEU A 6 -34.06 -16.86 -0.34
C LEU A 6 -33.97 -17.43 1.07
N SER A 7 -33.70 -18.73 1.16
CA SER A 7 -33.33 -19.36 2.43
C SER A 7 -32.03 -18.73 2.94
N SER A 8 -31.97 -18.38 4.22
CA SER A 8 -30.79 -17.80 4.87
C SER A 8 -29.52 -18.62 4.61
N ASN A 9 -29.66 -19.95 4.53
CA ASN A 9 -28.57 -20.88 4.25
C ASN A 9 -27.95 -20.66 2.85
N THR A 10 -28.77 -20.39 1.83
CA THR A 10 -28.30 -20.09 0.47
C THR A 10 -27.57 -18.75 0.38
N ALA A 11 -28.03 -17.72 1.08
CA ALA A 11 -27.33 -16.43 1.13
C ALA A 11 -25.98 -16.54 1.87
N GLN A 12 -25.91 -17.36 2.93
CA GLN A 12 -24.71 -17.57 3.73
C GLN A 12 -23.65 -18.41 3.00
N THR A 13 -24.07 -19.43 2.23
CA THR A 13 -23.16 -20.21 1.35
C THR A 13 -22.65 -19.39 0.17
N LEU A 14 -23.48 -18.55 -0.44
CA LEU A 14 -23.05 -17.63 -1.50
C LEU A 14 -22.06 -16.57 -0.97
N GLY A 15 -22.31 -16.02 0.22
CA GLY A 15 -21.41 -15.08 0.88
C GLY A 15 -20.06 -15.70 1.25
N ALA A 16 -20.06 -16.94 1.75
CA ALA A 16 -18.84 -17.67 2.08
C ALA A 16 -18.03 -18.08 0.83
N ALA A 17 -18.70 -18.47 -0.26
CA ALA A 17 -18.03 -18.75 -1.52
C ALA A 17 -17.40 -17.47 -2.11
N ALA A 18 -18.10 -16.34 -2.08
CA ALA A 18 -17.58 -15.06 -2.55
C ALA A 18 -16.39 -14.55 -1.71
N SER A 19 -16.41 -14.73 -0.39
CA SER A 19 -15.30 -14.33 0.49
C SER A 19 -14.06 -15.20 0.27
N ASN A 20 -14.23 -16.50 0.05
CA ASN A 20 -13.14 -17.43 -0.25
C ASN A 20 -12.54 -17.16 -1.64
N MET A 21 -13.36 -16.88 -2.66
CA MET A 21 -12.85 -16.48 -3.97
C MET A 21 -12.11 -15.14 -3.91
N ALA A 22 -12.59 -14.19 -3.11
CA ALA A 22 -11.92 -12.91 -2.91
C ALA A 22 -10.58 -13.06 -2.16
N SER A 23 -10.49 -13.98 -1.19
CA SER A 23 -9.26 -14.24 -0.44
C SER A 23 -8.22 -14.98 -1.29
N GLU A 24 -8.63 -15.96 -2.09
CA GLU A 24 -7.79 -16.66 -3.07
C GLU A 24 -7.29 -15.71 -4.17
N ALA A 25 -8.16 -14.83 -4.67
CA ALA A 25 -7.77 -13.78 -5.60
C ALA A 25 -6.71 -12.88 -4.96
N ARG A 26 -6.96 -12.33 -3.76
CA ARG A 26 -5.99 -11.49 -3.04
C ARG A 26 -4.66 -12.21 -2.80
N PHE A 27 -4.69 -13.47 -2.39
CA PHE A 27 -3.49 -14.25 -2.14
C PHE A 27 -2.68 -14.50 -3.42
N SER A 28 -3.35 -14.90 -4.51
CA SER A 28 -2.69 -15.10 -5.80
C SER A 28 -2.18 -13.78 -6.41
N PHE A 29 -2.87 -12.65 -6.21
CA PHE A 29 -2.37 -11.32 -6.56
C PHE A 29 -1.12 -10.94 -5.75
N LEU A 30 -1.13 -11.18 -4.44
CA LEU A 30 0.03 -10.91 -3.58
C LEU A 30 1.23 -11.80 -3.93
N GLN A 31 0.98 -13.08 -4.24
CA GLN A 31 2.03 -14.02 -4.63
C GLN A 31 2.65 -13.61 -5.96
N ARG A 32 1.83 -13.28 -6.97
CA ARG A 32 2.31 -12.74 -8.26
C ARG A 32 3.05 -11.42 -8.08
N PHE A 33 2.54 -10.52 -7.25
CA PHE A 33 3.20 -9.26 -6.96
C PHE A 33 4.56 -9.48 -6.29
N ARG A 34 4.63 -10.39 -5.32
CA ARG A 34 5.87 -10.76 -4.64
C ARG A 34 6.88 -11.38 -5.60
N GLU A 35 6.46 -12.36 -6.39
CA GLU A 35 7.31 -13.06 -7.35
C GLU A 35 7.79 -12.13 -8.46
N GLN A 36 6.92 -11.26 -9.00
CA GLN A 36 7.27 -10.36 -10.09
C GLN A 36 8.03 -9.11 -9.65
N ARG A 37 7.80 -8.60 -8.44
CA ARG A 37 8.43 -7.34 -7.97
C ARG A 37 9.67 -7.58 -7.11
N LEU A 38 9.69 -8.61 -6.26
CA LEU A 38 10.89 -8.90 -5.45
C LEU A 38 11.97 -9.64 -6.23
N ALA A 39 11.61 -10.48 -7.22
CA ALA A 39 12.62 -11.12 -8.08
C ALA A 39 13.26 -10.14 -9.09
N ASN A 40 12.66 -8.97 -9.29
CA ASN A 40 13.12 -7.92 -10.21
C ASN A 40 13.75 -6.72 -9.49
N ILE A 41 14.21 -6.87 -8.24
CA ILE A 41 15.05 -5.83 -7.63
C ILE A 41 16.33 -5.73 -8.47
N ARG A 42 16.48 -4.61 -9.18
CA ARG A 42 17.64 -4.38 -10.04
C ARG A 42 18.83 -3.96 -9.18
N PRO A 43 20.07 -4.32 -9.58
CA PRO A 43 21.27 -3.91 -8.87
C PRO A 43 21.27 -2.40 -8.61
N LEU A 44 21.61 -1.99 -7.38
CA LEU A 44 21.66 -0.57 -7.02
C LEU A 44 22.71 0.19 -7.85
N GLY A 45 23.72 -0.52 -8.38
CA GLY A 45 24.72 0.04 -9.31
C GLY A 45 24.10 0.55 -10.60
N ASP A 46 23.14 -0.17 -11.18
CA ASP A 46 22.43 0.26 -12.40
C ASP A 46 21.43 1.38 -12.12
N PHE A 47 20.86 1.39 -10.91
CA PHE A 47 19.95 2.44 -10.47
C PHE A 47 20.69 3.77 -10.28
N PHE A 48 21.90 3.75 -9.70
CA PHE A 48 22.70 4.95 -9.48
C PHE A 48 23.85 5.10 -10.49
N ASP A 49 23.69 4.59 -11.72
CA ASP A 49 24.73 4.71 -12.74
C ASP A 49 24.87 6.17 -13.19
N LYS A 50 25.89 6.83 -12.64
CA LYS A 50 26.19 8.24 -12.89
C LYS A 50 26.60 8.51 -14.34
N ASN A 51 27.04 7.49 -15.07
CA ASN A 51 27.47 7.64 -16.46
C ASN A 51 26.29 7.76 -17.43
N ARG A 52 25.09 7.33 -17.00
CA ARG A 52 23.84 7.39 -17.78
C ARG A 52 22.96 8.58 -17.42
N ILE A 53 23.44 9.46 -16.54
CA ILE A 53 22.76 10.70 -16.16
C ILE A 53 22.97 11.69 -17.30
N SER A 54 21.89 12.08 -17.97
CA SER A 54 21.94 13.17 -18.93
C SER A 54 20.73 14.08 -18.79
N PHE A 55 20.99 15.38 -18.82
CA PHE A 55 19.96 16.39 -18.73
C PHE A 55 19.48 16.74 -20.14
N THR A 56 18.18 16.61 -20.37
CA THR A 56 17.54 16.97 -21.64
C THR A 56 16.45 18.00 -21.39
N THR A 57 16.30 18.95 -22.32
CA THR A 57 15.24 19.97 -22.29
C THR A 57 13.99 19.52 -23.07
N ASN A 58 14.06 18.40 -23.79
CA ASN A 58 12.98 17.92 -24.65
C ASN A 58 11.98 17.05 -23.88
N PHE A 59 10.73 17.52 -23.79
CA PHE A 59 9.65 16.80 -23.11
C PHE A 59 9.34 15.43 -23.74
N HIS A 60 9.50 15.28 -25.06
CA HIS A 60 9.29 14.00 -25.73
C HIS A 60 10.25 12.93 -25.22
N THR A 61 11.54 13.28 -25.09
CA THR A 61 12.58 12.41 -24.54
C THR A 61 12.32 12.08 -23.08
N ILE A 62 11.87 13.05 -22.27
CA ILE A 62 11.52 12.80 -20.85
C ILE A 62 10.37 11.79 -20.75
N SER A 63 9.33 11.95 -21.57
CA SER A 63 8.19 11.01 -21.59
C SER A 63 8.63 9.59 -21.95
N GLN A 64 9.51 9.41 -22.93
CA GLN A 64 10.08 8.11 -23.28
C GLN A 64 10.88 7.51 -22.11
N ARG A 65 11.72 8.32 -21.45
CA ARG A 65 12.48 7.91 -20.27
C ARG A 65 11.58 7.48 -19.12
N TRP A 66 10.49 8.20 -18.86
CA TRP A 66 9.50 7.77 -17.87
C TRP A 66 8.89 6.41 -18.21
N ASN A 67 8.41 6.23 -19.43
CA ASN A 67 7.79 4.97 -19.85
C ASN A 67 8.72 3.76 -19.65
N TYR A 68 10.00 3.91 -20.01
CA TYR A 68 11.00 2.86 -19.81
C TYR A 68 11.40 2.70 -18.34
N ASN A 69 11.90 3.76 -17.70
CA ASN A 69 12.53 3.68 -16.37
C ASN A 69 11.52 3.33 -15.27
N LEU A 70 10.27 3.81 -15.35
CA LEU A 70 9.22 3.49 -14.36
C LEU A 70 8.88 2.01 -14.33
N GLN A 71 8.91 1.35 -15.49
CA GLN A 71 8.70 -0.09 -15.59
C GLN A 71 9.96 -0.86 -15.19
N TYR A 72 11.11 -0.45 -15.73
CA TYR A 72 12.40 -1.11 -15.53
C TYR A 72 12.84 -1.13 -14.06
N PHE A 73 12.68 -0.01 -13.33
CA PHE A 73 13.06 0.12 -11.92
C PHE A 73 11.86 0.07 -10.94
N SER A 74 10.75 -0.53 -11.35
CA SER A 74 9.49 -0.56 -10.58
C SER A 74 9.60 -1.18 -9.18
N ALA A 75 10.56 -2.10 -8.97
CA ALA A 75 10.87 -2.69 -7.67
C ALA A 75 11.66 -1.73 -6.76
N ASN A 76 12.70 -1.08 -7.31
CA ASN A 76 13.52 -0.11 -6.59
C ASN A 76 12.69 1.11 -6.15
N TYR A 77 11.79 1.60 -7.02
CA TYR A 77 10.87 2.68 -6.65
C TYR A 77 9.87 2.29 -5.56
N LEU A 78 9.42 1.03 -5.54
CA LEU A 78 8.57 0.53 -4.45
C LEU A 78 9.33 0.55 -3.12
N VAL A 79 10.60 0.16 -3.10
CA VAL A 79 11.44 0.24 -1.88
C VAL A 79 11.55 1.69 -1.41
N ILE A 80 11.75 2.66 -2.31
CA ILE A 80 11.79 4.09 -1.95
C ILE A 80 10.47 4.53 -1.32
N ILE A 81 9.32 4.17 -1.90
CA ILE A 81 8.00 4.51 -1.36
C ILE A 81 7.81 3.90 0.05
N LEU A 82 8.23 2.64 0.25
CA LEU A 82 8.16 1.99 1.56
C LEU A 82 9.04 2.70 2.59
N LEU A 83 10.27 3.06 2.22
CA LEU A 83 11.17 3.82 3.11
C LEU A 83 10.60 5.20 3.44
N LEU A 84 10.04 5.91 2.48
CA LEU A 84 9.32 7.16 2.71
C LEU A 84 8.12 6.97 3.65
N GLY A 85 7.38 5.86 3.51
CA GLY A 85 6.26 5.51 4.39
C GLY A 85 6.73 5.29 5.83
N VAL A 86 7.78 4.50 6.03
CA VAL A 86 8.39 4.28 7.35
C VAL A 86 8.89 5.59 7.95
N TYR A 87 9.57 6.42 7.16
CA TYR A 87 10.03 7.74 7.56
C TYR A 87 8.86 8.63 8.00
N ALA A 88 7.80 8.74 7.19
CA ALA A 88 6.63 9.55 7.49
C ALA A 88 5.92 9.12 8.79
N ILE A 89 5.90 7.81 9.06
CA ILE A 89 5.37 7.25 10.32
C ILE A 89 6.26 7.70 11.48
N ILE A 90 7.56 7.42 11.45
CA ILE A 90 8.46 7.65 12.58
C ILE A 90 8.61 9.14 12.92
N THR A 91 8.62 10.02 11.91
CA THR A 91 8.74 11.47 12.12
C THR A 91 7.47 12.08 12.72
N SER A 92 6.32 11.41 12.60
CA SER A 92 5.03 11.94 13.01
C SER A 92 4.59 11.34 14.35
N TRP A 93 4.85 12.06 15.45
CA TRP A 93 4.55 11.57 16.82
C TRP A 93 3.09 11.13 17.00
N TRP A 94 2.14 11.90 16.46
CA TRP A 94 0.71 11.56 16.49
C TRP A 94 0.36 10.29 15.71
N LEU A 95 0.96 10.10 14.54
CA LEU A 95 0.75 8.91 13.72
C LEU A 95 1.31 7.65 14.38
N VAL A 96 2.51 7.73 14.97
CA VAL A 96 3.09 6.63 15.74
C VAL A 96 2.16 6.25 16.89
N PHE A 97 1.67 7.24 17.64
CA PHE A 97 0.71 7.00 18.72
C PHE A 97 -0.57 6.33 18.21
N THR A 98 -1.13 6.82 17.10
CA THR A 98 -2.32 6.22 16.50
C THR A 98 -2.08 4.79 16.08
N ILE A 99 -0.97 4.49 15.40
CA ILE A 99 -0.60 3.12 15.02
C ILE A 99 -0.43 2.24 16.26
N ALA A 100 0.26 2.73 17.29
CA ALA A 100 0.43 2.01 18.55
C ALA A 100 -0.92 1.74 19.24
N PHE A 101 -1.85 2.69 19.21
CA PHE A 101 -3.20 2.52 19.73
C PHE A 101 -3.98 1.48 18.91
N LEU A 102 -3.86 1.48 17.58
CA LEU A 102 -4.51 0.53 16.66
C LEU A 102 -4.04 -0.91 16.88
N PHE A 103 -2.74 -1.14 17.04
CA PHE A 103 -2.22 -2.49 17.26
C PHE A 103 -2.31 -2.90 18.74
N GLY A 104 -1.95 -2.00 19.66
CA GLY A 104 -1.96 -2.27 21.10
C GLY A 104 -3.38 -2.43 21.66
N GLY A 105 -4.32 -1.59 21.23
CA GLY A 105 -5.73 -1.70 21.63
C GLY A 105 -6.36 -2.98 21.10
N PHE A 106 -6.16 -3.30 19.82
CA PHE A 106 -6.65 -4.56 19.24
C PHE A 106 -6.03 -5.78 19.92
N PHE A 107 -4.72 -5.75 20.20
CA PHE A 107 -4.02 -6.82 20.91
C PHE A 107 -4.54 -7.01 22.35
N LEU A 108 -4.83 -5.92 23.05
CA LEU A 108 -5.39 -5.97 24.40
C LEU A 108 -6.82 -6.53 24.37
N ILE A 109 -7.66 -6.05 23.45
CA ILE A 109 -9.05 -6.50 23.31
C ILE A 109 -9.13 -7.97 22.91
N SER A 110 -8.27 -8.42 22.01
CA SER A 110 -8.22 -9.83 21.59
C SER A 110 -7.77 -10.80 22.69
N ARG A 111 -7.19 -10.29 23.78
CA ARG A 111 -6.82 -11.06 24.98
C ARG A 111 -7.88 -11.05 26.09
N LEU A 112 -8.99 -10.34 25.90
CA LEU A 112 -10.05 -10.27 26.91
C LEU A 112 -10.98 -11.48 26.76
N ASP A 113 -10.88 -12.41 27.71
CA ASP A 113 -11.75 -13.59 27.80
C ASP A 113 -13.05 -13.24 28.56
N GLY A 114 -13.98 -12.56 27.87
CA GLY A 114 -15.34 -12.34 28.36
C GLY A 114 -15.86 -10.89 28.26
N PRO A 115 -17.16 -10.66 28.58
CA PRO A 115 -17.75 -9.33 28.55
C PRO A 115 -17.13 -8.43 29.62
N LEU A 116 -16.61 -7.25 29.22
CA LEU A 116 -16.09 -6.29 30.19
C LEU A 116 -17.23 -5.63 30.95
N THR A 117 -17.24 -5.78 32.27
CA THR A 117 -18.14 -5.02 33.14
C THR A 117 -17.48 -3.70 33.52
N ILE A 118 -17.94 -2.59 32.93
CA ILE A 118 -17.49 -1.23 33.32
C ILE A 118 -18.66 -0.57 34.04
N GLY A 119 -18.46 -0.18 35.31
CA GLY A 119 -19.48 0.53 36.09
C GLY A 119 -20.76 -0.27 36.37
N GLY A 120 -20.69 -1.61 36.39
CA GLY A 120 -21.83 -2.50 36.63
C GLY A 120 -22.63 -2.90 35.39
N ALA A 121 -22.31 -2.34 34.21
CA ALA A 121 -22.90 -2.75 32.93
C ALA A 121 -21.95 -3.69 32.18
N ALA A 122 -22.43 -4.87 31.77
CA ALA A 122 -21.68 -5.81 30.94
C ALA A 122 -21.67 -5.34 29.48
N LEU A 123 -20.49 -4.96 28.97
CA LEU A 123 -20.30 -4.65 27.56
C LEU A 123 -20.05 -5.95 26.78
N SER A 124 -20.93 -6.19 25.81
CA SER A 124 -20.71 -7.24 24.80
C SER A 124 -19.41 -7.00 24.04
N PRO A 125 -18.65 -8.05 23.69
CA PRO A 125 -17.46 -7.93 22.85
C PRO A 125 -17.73 -7.17 21.53
N SER A 126 -18.91 -7.34 20.93
CA SER A 126 -19.28 -6.64 19.69
C SER A 126 -19.30 -5.12 19.85
N THR A 127 -19.88 -4.61 20.95
CA THR A 127 -19.94 -3.17 21.25
C THR A 127 -18.55 -2.62 21.54
N LEU A 128 -17.70 -3.39 22.23
CA LEU A 128 -16.32 -3.00 22.52
C LEU A 128 -15.52 -2.82 21.23
N TYR A 129 -15.52 -3.81 20.34
CA TYR A 129 -14.85 -3.70 19.03
C TYR A 129 -15.43 -2.57 18.17
N ALA A 130 -16.75 -2.38 18.17
CA ALA A 130 -17.39 -1.29 17.43
C ALA A 130 -16.97 0.10 17.96
N SER A 131 -16.96 0.29 19.29
CA SER A 131 -16.50 1.54 19.91
C SER A 131 -15.02 1.79 19.66
N TYR A 132 -14.21 0.73 19.73
CA TYR A 132 -12.78 0.80 19.47
C TYR A 132 -12.49 1.18 18.02
N ALA A 133 -13.19 0.57 17.06
CA ALA A 133 -13.10 0.91 15.65
C ALA A 133 -13.51 2.37 15.39
N GLY A 134 -14.59 2.84 16.03
CA GLY A 134 -15.03 4.23 15.94
C GLY A 134 -13.98 5.22 16.45
N ILE A 135 -13.42 4.99 17.64
CA ILE A 135 -12.37 5.84 18.22
C ILE A 135 -11.09 5.78 17.37
N SER A 136 -10.71 4.59 16.90
CA SER A 136 -9.55 4.39 16.03
C SER A 136 -9.68 5.17 14.73
N LEU A 137 -10.87 5.18 14.11
CA LEU A 137 -11.14 5.94 12.89
C LEU A 137 -11.02 7.45 13.13
N LEU A 138 -11.60 7.95 14.23
CA LEU A 138 -11.48 9.37 14.59
C LEU A 138 -10.01 9.74 14.83
N LEU A 139 -9.28 8.93 15.61
CA LEU A 139 -7.85 9.14 15.83
C LEU A 139 -7.08 9.15 14.51
N LEU A 140 -7.35 8.23 13.60
CA LEU A 140 -6.71 8.19 12.29
C LEU A 140 -6.95 9.49 11.49
N LEU A 141 -8.18 9.99 11.51
CA LEU A 141 -8.54 11.24 10.82
C LEU A 141 -7.79 12.45 11.37
N PHE A 142 -7.63 12.54 12.70
CA PHE A 142 -6.93 13.65 13.36
C PHE A 142 -5.40 13.45 13.48
N SER A 143 -4.89 12.23 13.29
CA SER A 143 -3.47 11.90 13.43
C SER A 143 -2.55 12.55 12.40
N GLY A 144 -3.12 13.14 11.35
CA GLY A 144 -2.37 13.62 10.18
C GLY A 144 -2.08 12.53 9.15
N ALA A 145 -2.69 11.34 9.26
CA ALA A 145 -2.54 10.24 8.30
C ALA A 145 -2.72 10.68 6.83
N THR A 146 -3.77 11.47 6.56
CA THR A 146 -4.03 12.01 5.23
C THR A 146 -2.89 12.90 4.74
N GLY A 147 -2.36 13.78 5.60
CA GLY A 147 -1.23 14.63 5.29
C GLY A 147 0.05 13.82 5.01
N ALA A 148 0.30 12.78 5.78
CA ALA A 148 1.42 11.88 5.56
C ALA A 148 1.31 11.16 4.20
N ILE A 149 0.12 10.71 3.81
CA ILE A 149 -0.11 10.10 2.49
C ILE A 149 0.22 11.10 1.38
N PHE A 150 -0.31 12.33 1.44
CA PHE A 150 0.00 13.36 0.45
C PHE A 150 1.49 13.72 0.42
N TRP A 151 2.15 13.77 1.57
CA TRP A 151 3.58 14.01 1.66
C TRP A 151 4.38 12.88 1.00
N ILE A 152 4.05 11.61 1.27
CA ILE A 152 4.69 10.45 0.64
C ILE A 152 4.49 10.50 -0.87
N ILE A 153 3.28 10.77 -1.35
CA ILE A 153 2.98 10.85 -2.79
C ILE A 153 3.80 11.99 -3.43
N GLY A 154 3.83 13.18 -2.84
CA GLY A 154 4.57 14.32 -3.36
C GLY A 154 6.08 14.08 -3.39
N ALA A 155 6.65 13.61 -2.27
CA ALA A 155 8.08 13.31 -2.18
C ALA A 155 8.48 12.16 -3.11
N ALA A 156 7.67 11.09 -3.18
CA ALA A 156 7.89 9.99 -4.11
C ALA A 156 7.80 10.46 -5.57
N ALA A 157 6.84 11.30 -5.92
CA ALA A 157 6.72 11.85 -7.28
C ALA A 157 7.98 12.63 -7.67
N ILE A 158 8.49 13.49 -6.80
CA ILE A 158 9.71 14.27 -7.08
C ILE A 158 10.93 13.35 -7.24
N ILE A 159 11.13 12.41 -6.31
CA ILE A 159 12.30 11.52 -6.32
C ILE A 159 12.25 10.56 -7.51
N ILE A 160 11.12 9.90 -7.72
CA ILE A 160 10.96 8.85 -8.74
C ILE A 160 10.91 9.45 -10.14
N LEU A 161 10.09 10.49 -10.36
CA LEU A 161 9.98 11.10 -11.68
C LEU A 161 11.25 11.88 -12.05
N GLY A 162 11.91 12.51 -11.07
CA GLY A 162 13.20 13.15 -11.27
C GLY A 162 14.27 12.14 -11.68
N HIS A 163 14.39 11.04 -10.93
CA HIS A 163 15.30 9.95 -11.27
C HIS A 163 15.00 9.36 -12.66
N ALA A 164 13.73 9.05 -12.92
CA ALA A 164 13.30 8.46 -14.18
C ALA A 164 13.46 9.39 -15.39
N ALA A 165 13.44 10.72 -15.20
CA ALA A 165 13.65 11.69 -16.27
C ALA A 165 15.13 11.87 -16.65
N ILE A 166 16.03 11.72 -15.67
CA ILE A 166 17.46 12.01 -15.84
C ILE A 166 18.24 10.80 -16.35
N LEU A 167 17.80 9.58 -16.01
CA LEU A 167 18.49 8.36 -16.39
C LEU A 167 18.15 7.96 -17.83
N GLU A 168 19.16 7.79 -18.69
CA GLU A 168 18.95 7.28 -20.04
C GLU A 168 18.57 5.79 -20.04
N PRO A 169 17.66 5.34 -20.92
CA PRO A 169 17.39 3.93 -21.11
C PRO A 169 18.68 3.17 -21.46
N GLY A 170 18.79 1.92 -21.04
CA GLY A 170 19.94 1.09 -21.42
C GLY A 170 19.81 0.61 -22.87
N LEU A 171 20.83 -0.06 -23.40
CA LEU A 171 20.82 -0.62 -24.76
C LEU A 171 19.59 -1.50 -25.04
N GLU A 172 19.08 -2.19 -24.02
CA GLU A 172 17.83 -2.97 -24.04
C GLU A 172 16.59 -2.14 -24.44
N GLY A 173 16.58 -0.87 -24.05
CA GLY A 173 15.56 0.11 -24.43
C GLY A 173 15.66 0.52 -25.89
N ASP A 174 16.87 0.67 -26.42
CA ASP A 174 17.09 0.98 -27.84
C ASP A 174 16.63 -0.17 -28.75
N PHE A 175 16.92 -1.43 -28.39
CA PHE A 175 16.43 -2.60 -29.12
C PHE A 175 14.89 -2.77 -29.04
N SER A 176 14.28 -2.35 -27.93
CA SER A 176 12.83 -2.39 -27.77
C SER A 176 12.13 -1.29 -28.59
N ALA A 177 12.81 -0.16 -28.83
CA ALA A 177 12.34 0.91 -29.69
C ALA A 177 12.49 0.56 -31.18
N ASP A 178 13.59 -0.08 -31.57
CA ASP A 178 13.86 -0.49 -32.96
C ASP A 178 13.05 -1.73 -33.41
N GLY A 179 12.54 -2.54 -32.49
CA GLY A 179 11.68 -3.69 -32.81
C GLY A 179 10.22 -3.33 -33.17
N GLN A 180 9.88 -2.04 -33.22
CA GLN A 180 8.53 -1.54 -33.50
C GLN A 180 8.44 -0.74 -34.82
N VAL A 181 9.47 -0.78 -35.68
CA VAL A 181 9.42 -0.23 -37.05
C VAL A 181 9.13 -1.29 -38.10
#